data_AF-A0A9P5N854-F1
#
_entry.id   AF-A0A9P5N854-F1
#
_cell.length_a   1.000
_cell.length_b   1.000
_cell.length_c   1.000
_cell.angle_alpha   90.00
_cell.angle_beta   90.00
_cell.angle_gamma   90.00
#
_symmetry.space_group_name_H-M   'P 1'
#
loop_
_entity.id
_entity.type
_entity.pdbx_description
1 polymer ?
#
loop_
_entity_poly.entity_id
_entity_poly.type
_entity_poly.pdbx_seq_one_letter_code
_entity_poly.pdbx_strand_id
1 'polypeptide(L)'
;MLQRPAESYSWQPRQRGTTIQCHDAPASDPPLPANYFTPGCFYCIETICAPCGVVIAWTKFARSESTTNILNFLGSVYKTEESHPDYVCIDKGCQVLATAVTNGSWEI
;
A
#
# COMPACT_ATOMS: atom_id res chain seq x y z
N MET A 1 -19.91 -15.69 4.93
CA MET A 1 -21.38 -15.92 4.82
C MET A 1 -21.63 -16.72 3.54
N LEU A 2 -22.41 -17.81 3.60
CA LEU A 2 -22.75 -18.62 2.43
C LEU A 2 -23.85 -17.93 1.61
N GLN A 3 -23.48 -17.39 0.46
CA GLN A 3 -24.41 -16.85 -0.54
C GLN A 3 -25.09 -18.01 -1.28
N ARG A 4 -26.40 -17.93 -1.51
CA ARG A 4 -27.11 -19.01 -2.24
C ARG A 4 -26.73 -18.98 -3.73
N PRO A 5 -26.71 -20.14 -4.41
CA PRO A 5 -26.52 -20.17 -5.86
C PRO A 5 -27.59 -19.30 -6.55
N ALA A 6 -27.15 -18.39 -7.42
CA ALA A 6 -27.95 -17.40 -8.17
C ALA A 6 -28.50 -16.18 -7.39
N GLU A 7 -28.15 -16.02 -6.11
CA GLU A 7 -28.51 -14.82 -5.35
C GLU A 7 -27.58 -13.66 -5.75
N SER A 8 -28.12 -12.62 -6.41
CA SER A 8 -27.38 -11.41 -6.79
C SER A 8 -28.09 -10.19 -6.25
N TYR A 9 -27.39 -9.38 -5.46
CA TYR A 9 -27.96 -8.15 -4.92
C TYR A 9 -27.55 -6.94 -5.76
N SER A 10 -28.40 -5.91 -5.81
CA SER A 10 -28.13 -4.66 -6.54
C SER A 10 -26.86 -3.94 -6.07
N TRP A 11 -26.45 -4.15 -4.82
CA TRP A 11 -25.22 -3.61 -4.24
C TRP A 11 -23.97 -4.45 -4.53
N GLN A 12 -24.12 -5.67 -5.08
CA GLN A 12 -22.97 -6.49 -5.43
C GLN A 12 -22.29 -5.93 -6.68
N PRO A 13 -20.95 -5.89 -6.71
CA PRO A 13 -20.24 -5.44 -7.89
C PRO A 13 -20.60 -6.35 -9.08
N ARG A 14 -21.31 -5.78 -10.07
CA ARG A 14 -21.73 -6.46 -11.32
C ARG A 14 -20.54 -7.02 -12.10
N GLN A 15 -19.37 -6.43 -11.88
CA GLN A 15 -18.10 -6.94 -12.36
C GLN A 15 -17.24 -7.24 -11.14
N ARG A 16 -17.01 -8.53 -10.86
CA ARG A 16 -15.72 -8.93 -10.30
C ARG A 16 -14.73 -8.60 -11.41
N GLY A 17 -14.03 -7.48 -11.30
CA GLY A 17 -13.14 -6.99 -12.35
C GLY A 17 -12.27 -8.13 -12.86
N THR A 18 -12.21 -8.30 -14.18
CA THR A 18 -11.39 -9.33 -14.86
C THR A 18 -9.89 -9.15 -14.61
N THR A 19 -9.48 -8.00 -14.08
CA THR A 19 -8.09 -7.76 -13.73
C THR A 19 -7.84 -8.36 -12.35
N ILE A 20 -7.28 -9.57 -12.31
CA ILE A 20 -6.40 -9.94 -11.20
C ILE A 20 -5.29 -8.89 -11.26
N GLN A 21 -5.39 -7.85 -10.44
CA GLN A 21 -4.30 -6.90 -10.30
C GLN A 21 -3.08 -7.73 -9.89
N CYS A 22 -2.05 -7.76 -10.73
CA CYS A 22 -0.79 -8.34 -10.31
C CYS A 22 -0.35 -7.59 -9.05
N HIS A 23 0.20 -8.32 -8.07
CA HIS A 23 0.71 -7.76 -6.84
C HIS A 23 1.58 -6.50 -7.06
N ASP A 24 2.36 -6.52 -8.15
CA ASP A 24 3.27 -5.44 -8.53
C ASP A 24 2.73 -4.51 -9.62
N ALA A 25 1.46 -4.58 -9.98
CA ALA A 25 0.84 -3.61 -10.90
C ALA A 25 0.37 -2.37 -10.14
N PRO A 26 0.49 -1.15 -10.72
CA PRO A 26 -0.06 0.05 -10.11
C PRO A 26 -1.57 -0.11 -9.92
N ALA A 27 -2.06 0.12 -8.70
CA ALA A 27 -3.48 0.07 -8.41
C ALA A 27 -4.19 1.22 -9.15
N SER A 28 -5.08 0.88 -10.09
CA SER A 28 -6.07 1.82 -10.60
C SER A 28 -7.36 1.59 -9.84
N ASP A 29 -7.58 2.38 -8.79
CA ASP A 29 -8.87 2.33 -8.10
C ASP A 29 -9.97 2.70 -9.09
N PRO A 30 -10.99 1.84 -9.28
CA PRO A 30 -12.12 2.20 -10.12
C PRO A 30 -12.82 3.44 -9.53
N PRO A 31 -13.38 4.31 -10.38
CA PRO A 31 -14.14 5.45 -9.89
C PRO A 31 -15.29 4.98 -8.99
N LEU A 32 -15.40 5.61 -7.82
CA LEU A 32 -16.38 5.25 -6.80
C LEU A 32 -17.81 5.43 -7.36
N PRO A 33 -18.73 4.47 -7.14
CA PRO A 33 -20.14 4.63 -7.48
C PRO A 33 -20.76 5.79 -6.72
N ALA A 34 -21.62 6.59 -7.39
CA ALA A 34 -22.22 7.80 -6.83
C ALA A 34 -23.04 7.60 -5.54
N ASN A 35 -23.48 6.37 -5.26
CA ASN A 35 -24.39 6.05 -4.16
C ASN A 35 -23.72 5.26 -3.02
N TYR A 36 -22.39 5.22 -2.97
CA TYR A 36 -21.67 4.50 -1.91
C TYR A 36 -21.27 5.46 -0.78
N PHE A 37 -21.64 5.12 0.45
CA PHE A 37 -21.11 5.82 1.62
C PHE A 37 -19.65 5.41 1.80
N THR A 38 -18.71 6.31 1.49
CA THR A 38 -17.29 6.10 1.71
C THR A 38 -16.80 7.00 2.85
N PRO A 39 -15.82 6.55 3.65
CA PRO A 39 -15.12 7.47 4.54
C PRO A 39 -14.51 8.61 3.71
N GLY A 40 -14.58 9.85 4.21
CA GLY A 40 -14.06 11.03 3.50
C GLY A 40 -12.54 10.97 3.25
N CYS A 41 -11.82 10.16 4.04
CA CYS A 41 -10.41 9.82 3.86
C CYS A 41 -10.19 8.34 4.24
N PHE A 42 -9.38 7.63 3.46
CA PHE A 42 -8.84 6.33 3.85
C PHE A 42 -7.41 6.55 4.35
N TYR A 43 -7.15 6.16 5.60
CA TYR A 43 -5.80 6.17 6.14
C TYR A 43 -5.22 4.76 6.07
N CYS A 44 -4.15 4.58 5.30
CA CYS A 44 -3.30 3.40 5.45
C CYS A 44 -2.35 3.66 6.62
N ILE A 45 -2.25 2.72 7.55
CA ILE A 45 -1.22 2.76 8.60
C ILE A 45 -0.10 1.84 8.14
N GLU A 46 1.08 2.40 8.00
CA GLU A 46 2.29 1.64 7.70
C GLU A 46 3.12 1.51 8.96
N THR A 47 3.61 0.31 9.24
CA THR A 47 4.39 0.01 10.44
C THR A 47 5.70 -0.66 10.06
N ILE A 48 6.81 -0.15 10.59
CA ILE A 48 8.09 -0.84 10.56
C ILE A 48 8.16 -1.70 11.81
N CYS A 49 8.32 -2.99 11.63
CA CYS A 49 8.40 -3.95 12.72
C CYS A 49 9.77 -4.62 12.75
N ALA A 50 10.30 -4.84 13.95
CA ALA A 50 11.37 -5.79 14.16
C ALA A 50 10.90 -7.20 13.73
N PRO A 51 11.81 -8.14 13.44
CA PRO A 51 11.44 -9.52 13.10
C PRO A 51 10.58 -10.23 14.16
N CYS A 52 10.65 -9.79 15.42
CA CYS A 52 9.81 -10.29 16.52
C CYS A 52 8.39 -9.70 16.56
N GLY A 53 8.04 -8.82 15.60
CA GLY A 53 6.73 -8.16 15.50
C GLY A 53 6.59 -6.87 16.31
N VAL A 54 7.63 -6.44 17.04
CA VAL A 54 7.61 -5.16 17.77
C VAL A 54 7.66 -3.99 16.79
N VAL A 55 6.69 -3.09 16.88
CA VAL A 55 6.66 -1.87 16.07
C VAL A 55 7.77 -0.91 16.52
N ILE A 56 8.65 -0.56 15.59
CA ILE A 56 9.77 0.37 15.79
C ILE A 56 9.35 1.80 15.39
N ALA A 57 8.61 1.92 14.30
CA ALA A 57 8.09 3.18 13.80
C ALA A 57 6.78 2.95 13.03
N TRP A 58 5.97 3.98 12.89
CA TRP A 58 4.74 3.92 12.12
C TRP A 58 4.35 5.28 11.57
N THR A 59 3.53 5.30 10.52
CA THR A 59 2.99 6.53 9.94
C THR A 59 1.59 6.30 9.37
N LYS A 60 0.83 7.39 9.19
CA LYS A 60 -0.47 7.37 8.50
C LYS A 60 -0.35 8.00 7.13
N PHE A 61 -0.72 7.27 6.09
CA PHE A 61 -0.85 7.80 4.74
C PHE A 61 -2.28 8.24 4.48
N ALA A 62 -2.50 9.52 4.18
CA ALA A 62 -3.83 10.13 4.10
C ALA A 62 -4.71 9.64 2.94
N ARG A 63 -4.17 8.82 2.03
CA ARG A 63 -4.89 8.26 0.87
C ARG A 63 -4.32 6.92 0.39
N SER A 64 -3.01 6.84 0.25
CA SER A 64 -2.36 5.65 -0.31
C SER A 64 -0.96 5.46 0.24
N GLU A 65 -0.63 4.19 0.43
CA GLU A 65 0.73 3.68 0.60
C GLU A 65 1.43 3.68 -0.77
N SER A 66 1.75 4.89 -1.26
CA SER A 66 2.49 5.08 -2.51
C SER A 66 3.98 4.84 -2.31
N THR A 67 4.69 4.48 -3.37
CA THR A 67 6.14 4.22 -3.31
C THR A 67 6.92 5.42 -2.78
N THR A 68 6.55 6.64 -3.16
CA THR A 68 7.17 7.87 -2.62
C THR A 68 6.86 8.08 -1.14
N ASN A 69 5.65 7.79 -0.68
CA ASN A 69 5.31 7.88 0.73
C ASN A 69 6.10 6.88 1.57
N ILE A 70 6.30 5.67 1.06
CA ILE A 70 7.13 4.63 1.69
C ILE A 70 8.59 5.10 1.78
N LEU A 71 9.18 5.58 0.67
CA LEU A 71 10.56 6.07 0.66
C LEU A 71 10.76 7.25 1.62
N ASN A 72 9.85 8.21 1.63
CA ASN A 72 9.88 9.33 2.57
C ASN A 72 9.78 8.85 4.03
N PHE A 73 8.94 7.84 4.28
CA PHE A 73 8.82 7.26 5.61
C PHE A 73 10.11 6.55 6.03
N LEU A 74 10.69 5.70 5.17
CA LEU A 74 11.97 5.03 5.44
C LEU A 74 13.09 6.05 5.71
N GLY A 75 13.24 7.08 4.88
CA GLY A 75 14.25 8.13 5.09
C GLY A 75 14.00 8.98 6.35
N SER A 76 12.75 9.11 6.80
CA SER A 76 12.44 9.80 8.05
C SER A 76 12.84 9.00 9.30
N VAL A 77 12.83 7.67 9.20
CA VAL A 77 13.17 6.73 10.29
C VAL A 77 14.67 6.45 10.30
N TYR A 78 15.25 6.18 9.12
CA TYR A 78 16.62 5.75 8.92
C TYR A 78 17.47 6.88 8.31
N LYS A 79 17.80 7.88 9.13
CA LYS A 79 18.43 9.13 8.69
C LYS A 79 19.92 9.02 8.40
N THR A 80 20.59 8.03 9.00
CA THR A 80 22.03 7.80 8.83
C THR A 80 22.27 6.38 8.36
N GLU A 81 23.35 6.14 7.62
CA GLU A 81 23.69 4.84 7.07
C GLU A 81 23.79 3.76 8.16
N GLU A 82 24.32 4.10 9.34
CA GLU A 82 24.45 3.16 10.47
C GLU A 82 23.09 2.75 11.07
N SER A 83 22.05 3.54 10.81
CA SER A 83 20.69 3.22 11.24
C SER A 83 19.96 2.32 10.23
N HIS A 84 20.48 2.16 9.02
CA HIS A 84 19.82 1.42 7.95
C HIS A 84 19.77 -0.08 8.29
N PRO A 85 18.62 -0.74 8.10
CA PRO A 85 18.54 -2.18 8.22
C PRO A 85 19.24 -2.85 7.02
N ASP A 86 19.93 -3.97 7.27
CA ASP A 86 20.51 -4.78 6.19
C ASP A 86 19.45 -5.34 5.22
N TYR A 87 18.21 -5.50 5.73
CA TYR A 87 17.12 -6.08 4.96
C TYR A 87 15.76 -5.52 5.37
N VAL A 88 14.90 -5.29 4.38
CA VAL A 88 13.53 -4.81 4.56
C VAL A 88 12.57 -5.67 3.75
N CYS A 89 11.55 -6.23 4.42
CA CYS A 89 10.41 -6.88 3.78
C CYS A 89 9.30 -5.86 3.54
N ILE A 90 8.95 -5.58 2.29
CA ILE A 90 7.80 -4.73 1.92
C ILE A 90 7.01 -5.43 0.82
N ASP A 91 5.68 -5.39 0.93
CA ASP A 91 4.73 -5.95 -0.03
C ASP A 91 5.04 -5.42 -1.46
N LYS A 92 5.12 -4.10 -1.65
CA LYS A 92 5.42 -3.47 -2.95
C LYS A 92 6.91 -3.27 -3.25
N GLY A 93 7.78 -4.16 -2.75
CA GLY A 93 9.23 -3.98 -2.79
C GLY A 93 9.80 -3.65 -4.17
N CYS A 94 9.35 -4.35 -5.22
CA CYS A 94 9.78 -4.11 -6.60
C CYS A 94 9.45 -2.68 -7.09
N GLN A 95 8.24 -2.18 -6.78
CA GLN A 95 7.80 -0.84 -7.17
C GLN A 95 8.55 0.25 -6.39
N VAL A 96 8.78 0.01 -5.09
CA VAL A 96 9.55 0.91 -4.22
C VAL A 96 10.98 1.03 -4.73
N LEU A 97 11.63 -0.10 -5.04
CA LEU A 97 12.98 -0.13 -5.59
C LEU A 97 13.05 0.59 -6.95
N ALA A 98 12.14 0.29 -7.87
CA ALA A 98 12.07 0.97 -9.16
C ALA A 98 11.91 2.50 -8.99
N THR A 99 11.10 2.93 -8.03
CA THR A 99 10.90 4.36 -7.72
C THR A 99 12.18 4.99 -7.17
N ALA A 100 12.86 4.32 -6.23
CA ALA A 100 14.10 4.79 -5.61
C ALA A 100 15.23 5.00 -6.63
N VAL A 101 15.35 4.07 -7.59
CA VAL A 101 16.30 4.20 -8.69
C VAL A 101 15.90 5.35 -9.62
N THR A 102 14.63 5.45 -9.99
CA THR A 102 14.14 6.45 -10.95
C THR A 102 14.24 7.88 -10.42
N ASN A 103 14.00 8.08 -9.12
CA ASN A 103 14.01 9.40 -8.48
C ASN A 103 15.34 9.77 -7.82
N GLY A 104 16.37 8.90 -7.92
CA GLY A 104 17.69 9.11 -7.33
C GLY A 104 17.76 8.93 -5.80
N SER A 105 16.71 8.43 -5.15
CA SER A 105 16.72 8.16 -3.70
C SER A 105 17.58 6.95 -3.32
N TRP A 106 18.06 6.18 -4.30
CA TRP A 106 18.98 5.06 -4.10
C TRP A 106 20.42 5.48 -3.83
N GLU A 107 20.83 6.66 -4.32
CA GLU A 107 22.22 7.13 -4.30
C GLU A 107 22.54 8.07 -3.12
N ILE A 108 21.67 8.09 -2.10
CA ILE A 108 21.73 8.97 -0.92
C ILE A 108 22.12 8.15 0.30
#